data_AF-A0AAW4PSU4-F1
#
_entry.id   AF-A0AAW4PSU4-F1
#
_cell.length_a   1.000
_cell.length_b   1.000
_cell.length_c   1.000
_cell.angle_alpha   90.00
_cell.angle_beta   90.00
_cell.angle_gamma   90.00
#
_symmetry.space_group_name_H-M   'P 1'
#
loop_
_entity.id
_entity.type
_entity.pdbx_description
1 polymer ?
#
loop_
_entity_poly.entity_id
_entity_poly.type
_entity_poly.pdbx_seq_one_letter_code
_entity_poly.pdbx_strand_id
1 'polypeptide(L)'
;MNATHSNSRPTLVSSALAVTAAAAVLLALAGDATGVGTWLVVELVGLGIVGLGAAAYRTGYRVVGLPLGLVGAAVCAVAIGGFGSQGGPLSELLRLVPGFLGLAVLAAALVPVRGDGSRSLVKLGAGGLFACVVLAGLFQTADLTLLLGTAVGTIVAWDAGEHAIGVGEHLGRGATTWRLEASHVLATTLVGAVGAAVVLFARGFANDGLSLASFAMVFVALVLLTVALRW
;
A
#
# COMPACT_ATOMS: atom_id res chain seq x y z
N MET A 1 -22.39 34.39 5.24
CA MET A 1 -21.99 33.05 5.72
C MET A 1 -20.67 32.71 5.06
N ASN A 2 -19.55 32.92 5.75
CA ASN A 2 -18.23 32.58 5.23
C ASN A 2 -18.08 31.06 5.27
N ALA A 3 -18.01 30.42 4.10
CA ALA A 3 -17.56 29.05 4.01
C ALA A 3 -16.14 28.99 4.58
N THR A 4 -16.00 28.46 5.79
CA THR A 4 -14.71 28.04 6.31
C THR A 4 -14.19 27.00 5.34
N HIS A 5 -13.17 27.35 4.53
CA HIS A 5 -12.47 26.40 3.68
C HIS A 5 -11.96 25.27 4.58
N SER A 6 -12.69 24.15 4.63
CA SER A 6 -12.23 22.96 5.31
C SER A 6 -10.98 22.49 4.57
N ASN A 7 -9.92 22.27 5.33
CA ASN A 7 -8.64 21.88 4.76
C ASN A 7 -8.71 20.38 4.44
N SER A 8 -9.28 20.02 3.29
CA SER A 8 -9.59 18.68 2.73
C SER A 8 -8.39 17.73 2.53
N ARG A 9 -7.26 18.03 3.15
CA ARG A 9 -5.99 17.33 2.94
C ARG A 9 -5.97 16.00 3.70
N PRO A 10 -5.27 14.96 3.18
CA PRO A 10 -5.10 13.70 3.89
C PRO A 10 -4.50 13.87 5.29
N THR A 11 -4.90 13.07 6.27
CA THR A 11 -4.34 13.14 7.63
C THR A 11 -2.91 12.61 7.69
N LEU A 12 -2.08 13.17 8.58
CA LEU A 12 -0.67 12.77 8.70
C LEU A 12 -0.50 11.36 9.25
N VAL A 13 -1.30 11.00 10.25
CA VAL A 13 -1.12 9.74 10.99
C VAL A 13 -1.49 8.57 10.09
N SER A 14 -2.68 8.55 9.50
CA SER A 14 -3.08 7.51 8.55
C SER A 14 -2.20 7.48 7.29
N SER A 15 -1.70 8.62 6.81
CA SER A 15 -0.76 8.62 5.68
C SER A 15 0.56 7.94 6.04
N ALA A 16 1.10 8.22 7.24
CA ALA A 16 2.30 7.57 7.74
C ALA A 16 2.08 6.07 7.96
N LEU A 17 0.93 5.69 8.56
CA LEU A 17 0.55 4.28 8.74
C LEU A 17 0.43 3.55 7.40
N ALA A 18 -0.16 4.17 6.39
CA ALA A 18 -0.25 3.59 5.04
C ALA A 18 1.12 3.33 4.41
N VAL A 19 2.01 4.33 4.43
CA VAL A 19 3.37 4.22 3.86
C VAL A 19 4.22 3.22 4.64
N THR A 20 4.14 3.22 5.98
CA THR A 20 4.88 2.27 6.81
C THR A 20 4.39 0.83 6.64
N ALA A 21 3.08 0.60 6.55
CA ALA A 21 2.52 -0.72 6.25
C ALA A 21 2.97 -1.22 4.88
N ALA A 22 2.93 -0.36 3.86
CA ALA A 22 3.41 -0.68 2.51
C ALA A 22 4.91 -1.03 2.48
N ALA A 23 5.75 -0.25 3.18
CA ALA A 23 7.18 -0.53 3.31
C ALA A 23 7.45 -1.85 4.06
N ALA A 24 6.68 -2.14 5.12
CA ALA A 24 6.77 -3.40 5.85
C ALA A 24 6.42 -4.61 4.98
N VAL A 25 5.41 -4.49 4.11
CA VAL A 25 5.05 -5.52 3.13
C VAL A 25 6.22 -5.81 2.18
N LEU A 26 6.83 -4.77 1.60
CA LEU A 26 7.99 -4.93 0.72
C LEU A 26 9.17 -5.58 1.43
N LEU A 27 9.47 -5.15 2.66
CA LEU A 27 10.56 -5.71 3.44
C LEU A 27 10.31 -7.17 3.81
N ALA A 28 9.06 -7.53 4.17
CA ALA A 28 8.69 -8.90 4.47
C ALA A 28 8.76 -9.82 3.25
N LEU A 29 8.42 -9.30 2.06
CA LEU A 29 8.51 -10.03 0.79
C LEU A 29 9.92 -10.06 0.18
N ALA A 30 10.88 -9.33 0.75
CA ALA A 30 12.25 -9.34 0.25
C ALA A 30 12.83 -10.76 0.28
N GLY A 31 12.66 -11.49 1.38
CA GLY A 31 13.31 -12.79 1.57
C GLY A 31 14.83 -12.64 1.45
N ASP A 32 15.44 -13.45 0.57
CA ASP A 32 16.90 -13.43 0.31
C ASP A 32 17.33 -12.38 -0.74
N ALA A 33 16.39 -11.56 -1.23
CA ALA A 33 16.65 -10.52 -2.22
C ALA A 33 17.68 -9.50 -1.69
N THR A 34 18.80 -9.37 -2.40
CA THR A 34 19.89 -8.48 -1.98
C THR A 34 19.58 -7.02 -2.27
N GLY A 35 19.85 -6.15 -1.30
CA GLY A 35 19.76 -4.70 -1.47
C GLY A 35 18.34 -4.11 -1.39
N VAL A 36 17.28 -4.91 -1.24
CA VAL A 36 15.90 -4.40 -1.08
C VAL A 36 15.81 -3.39 0.06
N GLY A 37 16.36 -3.73 1.24
CA GLY A 37 16.34 -2.84 2.40
C GLY A 37 17.05 -1.50 2.12
N THR A 38 18.21 -1.55 1.45
CA THR A 38 18.97 -0.35 1.10
C THR A 38 18.18 0.54 0.15
N TRP A 39 17.63 -0.01 -0.93
CA TRP A 39 16.88 0.77 -1.91
C TRP A 39 15.53 1.25 -1.37
N LEU A 40 14.89 0.47 -0.49
CA LEU A 40 13.68 0.89 0.22
C LEU A 40 13.95 2.10 1.13
N VAL A 41 15.09 2.12 1.84
CA VAL A 41 15.49 3.30 2.63
C VAL A 41 15.71 4.51 1.72
N VAL A 42 16.38 4.34 0.58
CA VAL A 42 16.58 5.43 -0.39
C VAL A 42 15.23 5.95 -0.90
N GLU A 43 14.29 5.06 -1.22
CA GLU A 43 12.95 5.43 -1.65
C GLU A 43 12.18 6.20 -0.56
N LEU A 44 12.19 5.72 0.68
CA LEU A 44 11.55 6.39 1.82
C LEU A 44 12.15 7.78 2.09
N VAL A 45 13.48 7.93 1.94
CA VAL A 45 14.15 9.24 2.01
C VAL A 45 13.66 10.15 0.89
N GLY A 46 13.60 9.65 -0.35
CA GLY A 46 13.04 10.38 -1.49
C GLY A 46 11.61 10.86 -1.23
N LEU A 47 10.75 9.97 -0.73
CA LEU A 47 9.36 10.29 -0.36
C LEU A 47 9.26 11.33 0.75
N GLY A 48 10.14 11.26 1.75
CA GLY A 48 10.26 12.28 2.79
C GLY A 48 10.62 13.66 2.21
N ILE A 49 11.58 13.70 1.29
CA ILE A 49 11.98 14.94 0.60
C ILE A 49 10.83 15.48 -0.26
N VAL A 50 10.10 14.62 -0.99
CA VAL A 50 8.90 15.02 -1.74
C VAL A 50 7.86 15.63 -0.79
N GLY A 51 7.63 15.01 0.36
CA GLY A 51 6.73 15.52 1.40
C GLY A 51 7.13 16.90 1.92
N LEU A 52 8.42 17.11 2.20
CA LEU A 52 8.97 18.39 2.64
C LEU A 52 8.86 19.46 1.55
N GLY A 53 9.20 19.13 0.30
CA GLY A 53 9.05 20.03 -0.85
C GLY A 53 7.61 20.47 -1.07
N ALA A 54 6.67 19.52 -0.98
CA ALA A 54 5.25 19.79 -1.08
C ALA A 54 4.74 20.70 0.06
N ALA A 55 5.24 20.49 1.29
CA ALA A 55 4.93 21.34 2.43
C ALA A 55 5.47 22.78 2.24
N ALA A 56 6.72 22.93 1.82
CA ALA A 56 7.36 24.22 1.57
C ALA A 56 6.71 25.01 0.41
N TYR A 57 6.33 24.32 -0.67
CA TYR A 57 5.62 24.94 -1.80
C TYR A 57 4.30 25.58 -1.35
N ARG A 58 3.62 24.96 -0.38
CA ARG A 58 2.32 25.40 0.14
C ARG A 58 2.40 26.52 1.17
N THR A 59 3.50 26.61 1.93
CA THR A 59 3.71 27.70 2.90
C THR A 59 4.18 29.00 2.24
N GLY A 60 4.26 29.05 0.90
CA GLY A 60 4.61 30.23 0.12
C GLY A 60 6.02 30.20 -0.45
N TYR A 61 6.87 29.25 -0.02
CA TYR A 61 8.25 29.09 -0.52
C TYR A 61 8.29 28.32 -1.84
N ARG A 62 7.53 28.74 -2.86
CA ARG A 62 7.40 28.01 -4.14
C ARG A 62 8.75 27.77 -4.83
N VAL A 63 9.64 28.76 -4.75
CA VAL A 63 10.99 28.71 -5.36
C VAL A 63 11.85 27.61 -4.74
N VAL A 64 11.64 27.26 -3.47
CA VAL A 64 12.40 26.20 -2.77
C VAL A 64 11.63 24.88 -2.79
N GLY A 65 10.31 24.92 -2.60
CA GLY A 65 9.48 23.72 -2.50
C GLY A 65 9.42 22.90 -3.77
N LEU A 66 9.36 23.55 -4.94
CA LEU A 66 9.34 22.86 -6.24
C LEU A 66 10.64 22.11 -6.53
N PRO A 67 11.84 22.73 -6.49
CA PRO A 67 13.08 21.99 -6.71
C PRO A 67 13.31 20.92 -5.65
N LEU A 68 12.95 21.17 -4.39
CA LEU A 68 13.04 20.15 -3.34
C LEU A 68 12.16 18.93 -3.64
N GLY A 69 10.92 19.16 -4.08
CA GLY A 69 10.02 18.09 -4.53
C GLY A 69 10.56 17.31 -5.72
N LEU A 70 11.18 17.99 -6.70
CA LEU A 70 11.82 17.34 -7.85
C LEU A 70 13.02 16.50 -7.44
N VAL A 71 13.85 16.99 -6.50
CA VAL A 71 14.97 16.22 -5.95
C VAL A 71 14.47 14.95 -5.28
N GLY A 72 13.42 15.04 -4.44
CA GLY A 72 12.83 13.86 -3.81
C GLY A 72 12.30 12.86 -4.84
N ALA A 73 11.62 13.33 -5.88
CA ALA A 73 11.12 12.47 -6.95
C ALA A 73 12.27 11.80 -7.73
N ALA A 74 13.36 12.52 -7.99
CA ALA A 74 14.57 11.97 -8.59
C ALA A 74 15.21 10.90 -7.70
N VAL A 75 15.25 11.10 -6.38
CA VAL A 75 15.74 10.10 -5.43
C VAL A 75 14.88 8.84 -5.45
N CYS A 76 13.55 8.95 -5.52
CA CYS A 76 12.66 7.79 -5.70
C CYS A 76 12.92 7.06 -7.03
N ALA A 77 13.09 7.81 -8.13
CA ALA A 77 13.42 7.21 -9.43
C ALA A 77 14.78 6.48 -9.40
N VAL A 78 15.78 7.05 -8.70
CA VAL A 78 17.08 6.40 -8.46
C VAL A 78 16.93 5.15 -7.61
N ALA A 79 16.03 5.15 -6.61
CA ALA A 79 15.79 3.97 -5.79
C ALA A 79 15.21 2.81 -6.62
N ILE A 80 14.19 3.09 -7.42
CA ILE A 80 13.52 2.10 -8.27
C ILE A 80 14.48 1.58 -9.36
N GLY A 81 15.14 2.49 -10.08
CA GLY A 81 16.10 2.13 -11.12
C GLY A 81 17.37 1.45 -10.58
N GLY A 82 17.83 1.89 -9.42
CA GLY A 82 18.96 1.32 -8.69
C GLY A 82 18.70 -0.12 -8.28
N PHE A 83 17.54 -0.39 -7.67
CA PHE A 83 17.09 -1.75 -7.39
C PHE A 83 17.04 -2.60 -8.68
N GLY A 84 16.44 -2.06 -9.75
CA GLY A 84 16.35 -2.70 -11.06
C GLY A 84 17.70 -3.03 -11.71
N SER A 85 18.76 -2.30 -11.35
CA SER A 85 20.09 -2.43 -11.95
C SER A 85 21.02 -3.44 -11.24
N GLN A 86 20.62 -4.01 -10.10
CA GLN A 86 21.49 -4.88 -9.29
C GLN A 86 21.85 -6.23 -9.92
N GLY A 87 21.39 -6.54 -11.13
CA GLY A 87 21.72 -7.79 -11.83
C GLY A 87 21.11 -9.04 -11.20
N GLY A 88 20.11 -8.88 -10.33
CA GLY A 88 19.35 -9.99 -9.73
C GLY A 88 18.54 -10.79 -10.76
N PRO A 89 18.01 -11.96 -10.38
CA PRO A 89 17.17 -12.76 -11.25
C PRO A 89 15.92 -12.00 -11.69
N LEU A 90 15.47 -12.21 -12.94
CA LEU A 90 14.30 -11.52 -13.50
C LEU A 90 13.03 -11.74 -12.65
N SER A 91 12.89 -12.89 -12.01
CA SER A 91 11.76 -13.20 -11.11
C SER A 91 11.72 -12.27 -9.90
N GLU A 92 12.87 -11.88 -9.35
CA GLU A 92 12.96 -10.93 -8.24
C GLU A 92 12.54 -9.52 -8.66
N LEU A 93 12.99 -9.09 -9.84
CA LEU A 93 12.59 -7.81 -10.43
C LEU A 93 11.09 -7.77 -10.69
N LEU A 94 10.55 -8.78 -11.37
CA LEU A 94 9.11 -8.88 -11.64
C LEU A 94 8.30 -8.89 -10.34
N ARG A 95 8.79 -9.60 -9.31
CA ARG A 95 8.13 -9.69 -8.02
C ARG A 95 8.12 -8.37 -7.25
N LEU A 96 9.23 -7.62 -7.21
CA LEU A 96 9.39 -6.50 -6.26
C LEU A 96 9.22 -5.11 -6.88
N VAL A 97 9.56 -4.92 -8.17
CA VAL A 97 9.42 -3.60 -8.84
C VAL A 97 7.99 -3.05 -8.80
N PRO A 98 6.91 -3.86 -8.98
CA PRO A 98 5.54 -3.36 -8.84
C PRO A 98 5.25 -2.75 -7.47
N GLY A 99 5.91 -3.22 -6.41
CA GLY A 99 5.68 -2.76 -5.06
C GLY A 99 6.47 -1.49 -4.74
N PHE A 100 7.69 -1.35 -5.24
CA PHE A 100 8.41 -0.07 -5.21
C PHE A 100 7.59 1.01 -5.94
N LEU A 101 7.15 0.73 -7.18
CA LEU A 101 6.23 1.61 -7.91
C LEU A 101 4.93 1.85 -7.15
N GLY A 102 4.36 0.81 -6.54
CA GLY A 102 3.15 0.87 -5.73
C GLY A 102 3.31 1.79 -4.52
N LEU A 103 4.43 1.69 -3.81
CA LEU A 103 4.78 2.53 -2.68
C LEU A 103 4.94 3.99 -3.11
N ALA A 104 5.68 4.26 -4.19
CA ALA A 104 5.83 5.61 -4.73
C ALA A 104 4.49 6.23 -5.15
N VAL A 105 3.62 5.45 -5.81
CA VAL A 105 2.29 5.89 -6.24
C VAL A 105 1.36 6.11 -5.04
N LEU A 106 1.36 5.22 -4.06
CA LEU A 106 0.60 5.36 -2.82
C LEU A 106 1.04 6.62 -2.05
N ALA A 107 2.34 6.80 -1.89
CA ALA A 107 2.89 7.98 -1.24
C ALA A 107 2.52 9.24 -2.04
N ALA A 108 2.63 9.26 -3.37
CA ALA A 108 2.19 10.39 -4.19
C ALA A 108 0.69 10.71 -4.05
N ALA A 109 -0.14 9.70 -3.75
CA ALA A 109 -1.57 9.88 -3.46
C ALA A 109 -1.83 10.62 -2.14
N LEU A 110 -0.96 10.38 -1.16
CA LEU A 110 -1.10 10.83 0.23
C LEU A 110 -0.27 12.07 0.53
N VAL A 111 0.83 12.26 -0.22
CA VAL A 111 1.59 13.50 -0.17
C VAL A 111 0.64 14.60 -0.60
N PRO A 112 0.55 15.67 0.19
CA PRO A 112 -0.23 16.83 -0.15
C PRO A 112 0.45 17.59 -1.29
N VAL A 113 0.69 17.01 -2.47
CA VAL A 113 1.01 17.79 -3.68
C VAL A 113 -0.31 18.22 -4.32
N ARG A 114 -1.28 17.31 -4.42
CA ARG A 114 -2.55 17.50 -5.16
C ARG A 114 -3.69 18.17 -4.41
N GLY A 115 -3.56 18.42 -3.10
CA GLY A 115 -4.59 19.13 -2.33
C GLY A 115 -5.41 18.13 -1.55
N ASP A 116 -6.26 17.42 -2.27
CA ASP A 116 -7.35 16.61 -1.70
C ASP A 116 -7.02 15.11 -1.67
N GLY A 117 -5.76 14.75 -1.95
CA GLY A 117 -5.36 13.36 -2.15
C GLY A 117 -5.95 12.76 -3.44
N SER A 118 -5.69 11.48 -3.72
CA SER A 118 -6.29 10.80 -4.87
C SER A 118 -6.60 9.35 -4.55
N ARG A 119 -7.89 9.02 -4.43
CA ARG A 119 -8.38 7.66 -4.18
C ARG A 119 -7.96 6.69 -5.30
N SER A 120 -7.95 7.16 -6.54
CA SER A 120 -7.46 6.37 -7.68
C SER A 120 -5.98 6.02 -7.56
N LEU A 121 -5.13 6.95 -7.13
CA LEU A 121 -3.73 6.63 -6.87
C LEU A 121 -3.53 5.71 -5.67
N VAL A 122 -4.33 5.87 -4.59
CA VAL A 122 -4.29 4.93 -3.46
C VAL A 122 -4.59 3.50 -3.92
N LYS A 123 -5.61 3.31 -4.77
CA LYS A 123 -5.94 2.01 -5.36
C LYS A 123 -4.85 1.48 -6.28
N LEU A 124 -4.26 2.32 -7.13
CA LEU A 124 -3.14 1.91 -8.00
C LEU A 124 -1.90 1.52 -7.20
N GLY A 125 -1.57 2.29 -6.16
CA GLY A 125 -0.43 2.02 -5.28
C GLY A 125 -0.61 0.72 -4.49
N ALA A 126 -1.78 0.54 -3.87
CA ALA A 126 -2.16 -0.70 -3.22
C ALA A 126 -2.20 -1.89 -4.20
N GLY A 127 -2.67 -1.67 -5.43
CA GLY A 127 -2.66 -2.69 -6.49
C GLY A 127 -1.24 -3.13 -6.85
N GLY A 128 -0.28 -2.20 -6.92
CA GLY A 128 1.13 -2.53 -7.13
C GLY A 128 1.74 -3.36 -5.99
N LEU A 129 1.43 -3.01 -4.74
CA LEU A 129 1.83 -3.79 -3.56
C LEU A 129 1.19 -5.20 -3.57
N PHE A 130 -0.10 -5.28 -3.89
CA PHE A 130 -0.80 -6.56 -3.97
C PHE A 130 -0.25 -7.43 -5.10
N ALA A 131 0.15 -6.82 -6.23
CA ALA A 131 0.82 -7.54 -7.30
C ALA A 131 2.14 -8.19 -6.82
N CYS A 132 2.91 -7.54 -5.93
CA CYS A 132 4.07 -8.20 -5.30
C CYS A 132 3.69 -9.45 -4.53
N VAL A 133 2.60 -9.39 -3.74
CA VAL A 133 2.11 -10.53 -2.96
C VAL A 133 1.73 -11.68 -3.90
N VAL A 134 0.96 -11.39 -4.95
CA VAL A 134 0.54 -12.39 -5.94
C VAL A 134 1.74 -13.00 -6.66
N LEU A 135 2.70 -12.18 -7.08
CA LEU A 135 3.90 -12.65 -7.78
C LEU A 135 4.83 -13.44 -6.84
N ALA A 136 4.89 -13.08 -5.56
CA ALA A 136 5.62 -13.86 -4.56
C ALA A 136 5.07 -15.28 -4.42
N GLY A 137 3.73 -15.42 -4.46
CA GLY A 137 3.05 -16.72 -4.47
C GLY A 137 3.21 -17.46 -5.78
N LEU A 138 3.11 -16.76 -6.92
CA LEU A 138 3.30 -17.34 -8.26
C LEU A 138 4.70 -17.96 -8.42
N PHE A 139 5.73 -17.25 -7.97
CA PHE A 139 7.12 -17.72 -8.00
C PHE A 139 7.47 -18.63 -6.82
N GLN A 140 6.51 -18.96 -5.95
CA GLN A 140 6.68 -19.82 -4.77
C GLN A 140 7.83 -19.37 -3.85
N THR A 141 8.02 -18.05 -3.75
CA THR A 141 9.10 -17.44 -2.95
C THR A 141 8.70 -17.12 -1.52
N ALA A 142 7.43 -17.31 -1.18
CA ALA A 142 6.86 -17.05 0.13
C ALA A 142 5.90 -18.19 0.50
N ASP A 143 5.90 -18.57 1.78
CA ASP A 143 4.92 -19.52 2.30
C ASP A 143 3.53 -18.86 2.43
N LEU A 144 2.50 -19.69 2.64
CA LEU A 144 1.12 -19.22 2.75
C LEU A 144 0.94 -18.20 3.90
N THR A 145 1.63 -18.40 5.02
CA THR A 145 1.51 -17.53 6.19
C THR A 145 2.02 -16.13 5.87
N LEU A 146 3.17 -16.03 5.22
CA LEU A 146 3.78 -14.78 4.77
C LEU A 146 2.92 -14.10 3.70
N LEU A 147 2.37 -14.87 2.74
CA LEU A 147 1.46 -14.34 1.71
C LEU A 147 0.18 -13.74 2.33
N LEU A 148 -0.44 -14.43 3.28
CA LEU A 148 -1.61 -13.92 3.99
C LEU A 148 -1.27 -12.69 4.83
N GLY A 149 -0.16 -12.71 5.58
CA GLY A 149 0.27 -11.57 6.39
C GLY A 149 0.56 -10.32 5.55
N THR A 150 1.21 -10.50 4.40
CA THR A 150 1.52 -9.39 3.48
C THR A 150 0.31 -8.92 2.68
N ALA A 151 -0.64 -9.80 2.37
CA ALA A 151 -1.95 -9.41 1.86
C ALA A 151 -2.71 -8.53 2.87
N VAL A 152 -2.73 -8.92 4.15
CA VAL A 152 -3.33 -8.11 5.23
C VAL A 152 -2.61 -6.76 5.35
N GLY A 153 -1.27 -6.75 5.35
CA GLY A 153 -0.50 -5.51 5.35
C GLY A 153 -0.83 -4.58 4.18
N THR A 154 -1.07 -5.15 2.99
CA THR A 154 -1.50 -4.39 1.81
C THR A 154 -2.90 -3.80 1.97
N ILE A 155 -3.84 -4.56 2.53
CA ILE A 155 -5.20 -4.08 2.85
C ILE A 155 -5.11 -2.94 3.86
N VAL A 156 -4.29 -3.08 4.90
CA VAL A 156 -4.08 -2.04 5.91
C VAL A 156 -3.49 -0.77 5.27
N ALA A 157 -2.52 -0.91 4.37
CA ALA A 157 -1.95 0.23 3.66
C ALA A 157 -2.99 0.96 2.79
N TRP A 158 -3.82 0.20 2.07
CA TRP A 158 -4.90 0.72 1.25
C TRP A 158 -5.97 1.44 2.08
N ASP A 159 -6.49 0.77 3.11
CA ASP A 159 -7.54 1.28 3.98
C ASP A 159 -7.09 2.52 4.74
N ALA A 160 -5.88 2.51 5.32
CA ALA A 160 -5.30 3.69 5.94
C ALA A 160 -5.16 4.85 4.94
N GLY A 161 -4.83 4.57 3.67
CA GLY A 161 -4.75 5.59 2.62
C GLY A 161 -6.11 6.20 2.27
N GLU A 162 -7.15 5.38 2.09
CA GLU A 162 -8.53 5.84 1.85
C GLU A 162 -9.08 6.59 3.06
N HIS A 163 -8.79 6.11 4.28
CA HIS A 163 -9.20 6.75 5.52
C HIS A 163 -8.52 8.11 5.70
N ALA A 164 -7.22 8.22 5.36
CA ALA A 164 -6.50 9.49 5.43
C ALA A 164 -7.18 10.56 4.56
N ILE A 165 -7.54 10.21 3.33
CA ILE A 165 -8.25 11.09 2.40
C ILE A 165 -9.64 11.44 2.95
N GLY A 166 -10.43 10.42 3.33
CA GLY A 166 -11.80 10.61 3.82
C GLY A 166 -11.89 11.46 5.09
N VAL A 167 -11.02 11.25 6.07
CA VAL A 167 -10.96 12.09 7.29
C VAL A 167 -10.49 13.50 6.94
N GLY A 168 -9.53 13.62 6.03
CA GLY A 168 -9.08 14.89 5.49
C GLY A 168 -10.23 15.72 4.92
N GLU A 169 -11.05 15.11 4.06
CA GLU A 169 -12.23 15.72 3.42
C GLU A 169 -13.27 16.20 4.45
N HIS A 170 -13.56 15.41 5.48
CA HIS A 170 -14.68 15.68 6.41
C HIS A 170 -14.31 16.49 7.65
N LEU A 171 -13.17 16.20 8.28
CA LEU A 171 -12.76 16.81 9.56
C LEU A 171 -11.66 17.87 9.39
N GLY A 172 -10.95 17.84 8.26
CA GLY A 172 -9.82 18.71 8.00
C GLY A 172 -8.60 18.40 8.86
N ARG A 173 -7.41 18.81 8.39
CA ARG A 173 -6.12 18.49 9.05
C ARG A 173 -5.88 19.10 10.45
N GLY A 174 -6.75 19.98 10.93
CA GLY A 174 -6.58 20.67 12.21
C GLY A 174 -7.13 19.91 13.42
N ALA A 175 -7.99 18.91 13.21
CA ALA A 175 -8.57 18.13 14.27
C ALA A 175 -7.61 17.02 14.75
N THR A 176 -7.55 16.77 16.05
CA THR A 176 -6.77 15.68 16.63
C THR A 176 -7.50 14.35 16.44
N THR A 177 -7.22 13.65 15.34
CA THR A 177 -7.90 12.40 14.95
C THR A 177 -7.09 11.12 15.21
N TRP A 178 -5.91 11.22 15.82
CA TRP A 178 -4.98 10.10 15.96
C TRP A 178 -5.57 8.86 16.64
N ARG A 179 -6.43 9.04 17.65
CA ARG A 179 -7.08 7.92 18.35
C ARG A 179 -8.05 7.17 17.44
N LEU A 180 -8.85 7.93 16.68
CA LEU A 180 -9.81 7.38 15.72
C LEU A 180 -9.06 6.65 14.61
N GLU A 181 -8.05 7.28 14.03
CA GLU A 181 -7.22 6.72 12.96
C GLU A 181 -6.53 5.42 13.42
N ALA A 182 -5.95 5.40 14.62
CA ALA A 182 -5.33 4.22 15.19
C ALA A 182 -6.34 3.09 15.44
N SER A 183 -7.52 3.40 16.00
CA SER A 183 -8.56 2.38 16.22
C SER A 183 -9.07 1.77 14.92
N HIS A 184 -9.15 2.56 13.85
CA HIS A 184 -9.60 2.08 12.55
C HIS A 184 -8.58 1.13 11.92
N VAL A 185 -7.31 1.54 11.89
CA VAL A 185 -6.22 0.69 11.39
C VAL A 185 -6.08 -0.60 12.19
N LEU A 186 -6.25 -0.54 13.52
CA LEU A 186 -6.27 -1.72 14.38
C LEU A 186 -7.44 -2.64 14.04
N ALA A 187 -8.65 -2.10 13.84
CA ALA A 187 -9.81 -2.89 13.44
C ALA A 187 -9.60 -3.57 12.09
N THR A 188 -9.10 -2.85 11.08
CA THR A 188 -8.77 -3.40 9.76
C THR A 188 -7.72 -4.51 9.86
N THR A 189 -6.68 -4.30 10.68
CA THR A 189 -5.63 -5.29 10.93
C THR A 189 -6.21 -6.55 11.58
N LEU A 190 -7.06 -6.40 12.60
CA LEU A 190 -7.70 -7.52 13.29
C LEU A 190 -8.61 -8.32 12.37
N VAL A 191 -9.44 -7.65 11.57
CA VAL A 191 -10.33 -8.31 10.60
C VAL A 191 -9.50 -9.09 9.58
N GLY A 192 -8.43 -8.49 9.04
CA GLY A 192 -7.51 -9.18 8.14
C GLY A 192 -6.83 -10.38 8.80
N ALA A 193 -6.35 -10.23 10.03
CA ALA A 193 -5.71 -11.30 10.79
C ALA A 193 -6.67 -12.48 11.09
N VAL A 194 -7.92 -12.19 11.44
CA VAL A 194 -8.97 -13.21 11.61
C VAL A 194 -9.22 -13.93 10.30
N GLY A 195 -9.34 -13.20 9.19
CA GLY A 195 -9.47 -13.80 7.86
C GLY A 195 -8.31 -14.73 7.51
N ALA A 196 -7.07 -14.28 7.73
CA ALA A 196 -5.88 -15.10 7.54
C ALA A 196 -5.87 -16.35 8.45
N ALA A 197 -6.24 -16.21 9.73
CA ALA A 197 -6.35 -17.32 10.67
C ALA A 197 -7.39 -18.35 10.24
N VAL A 198 -8.54 -17.91 9.71
CA VAL A 198 -9.57 -18.81 9.16
C VAL A 198 -9.03 -19.61 7.97
N VAL A 199 -8.28 -18.96 7.06
CA VAL A 199 -7.66 -19.66 5.92
C VAL A 199 -6.62 -20.68 6.39
N LEU A 200 -5.76 -20.31 7.33
CA LEU A 200 -4.76 -21.22 7.90
C LEU A 200 -5.40 -22.41 8.63
N PHE A 201 -6.47 -22.16 9.39
CA PHE A 201 -7.26 -23.19 10.04
C PHE A 201 -7.89 -24.14 9.02
N ALA A 202 -8.53 -23.60 7.98
CA ALA A 202 -9.16 -24.39 6.92
C ALA A 202 -8.15 -25.25 6.14
N ARG A 203 -6.92 -24.76 5.94
CA ARG A 203 -5.84 -25.52 5.30
C ARG A 203 -5.54 -26.83 6.03
N GLY A 204 -5.64 -26.86 7.36
CA GLY A 204 -5.43 -28.09 8.14
C GLY A 204 -6.43 -29.21 7.83
N PHE A 205 -7.56 -28.87 7.22
CA PHE A 205 -8.60 -29.83 6.79
C PHE A 205 -8.64 -30.00 5.27
N ALA A 206 -7.84 -29.26 4.52
CA ALA A 206 -7.82 -29.32 3.07
C ALA A 206 -7.12 -30.60 2.60
N ASN A 207 -7.72 -31.31 1.65
CA ASN A 207 -7.06 -32.40 0.95
C ASN A 207 -6.22 -31.83 -0.20
N ASP A 208 -4.90 -32.00 -0.14
CA ASP A 208 -3.94 -31.46 -1.12
C ASP A 208 -4.13 -31.96 -2.57
N GLY A 209 -5.02 -32.94 -2.79
CA GLY A 209 -5.33 -33.51 -4.10
C GLY A 209 -6.41 -32.77 -4.92
N LEU A 210 -7.02 -31.71 -4.39
CA LEU A 210 -8.03 -30.95 -5.11
C LEU A 210 -7.37 -30.05 -6.17
N SER A 211 -7.66 -30.30 -7.45
CA SER A 211 -7.13 -29.47 -8.53
C SER A 211 -7.67 -28.03 -8.44
N LEU A 212 -6.87 -27.05 -8.86
CA LEU A 212 -7.29 -25.66 -8.98
C LEU A 212 -8.56 -25.51 -9.84
N ALA A 213 -8.71 -26.37 -10.85
CA ALA A 213 -9.92 -26.41 -11.68
C ALA A 213 -11.17 -26.81 -10.86
N SER A 214 -11.04 -27.74 -9.92
CA SER A 214 -12.13 -28.12 -9.02
C SER A 214 -12.55 -26.96 -8.13
N PHE A 215 -11.57 -26.22 -7.58
CA PHE A 215 -11.85 -25.02 -6.78
C PHE A 215 -12.52 -23.92 -7.62
N ALA A 216 -12.00 -23.63 -8.83
CA ALA A 216 -12.58 -22.65 -9.74
C ALA A 216 -14.03 -23.00 -10.12
N MET A 217 -14.32 -24.28 -10.40
CA MET A 217 -15.68 -24.73 -10.71
C MET A 217 -16.64 -24.58 -9.52
N VAL A 218 -16.18 -24.88 -8.29
CA VAL A 218 -16.97 -24.65 -7.07
C VAL A 218 -17.23 -23.15 -6.87
N PHE A 219 -16.21 -22.31 -7.06
CA PHE A 219 -16.36 -20.86 -6.95
C PHE A 219 -17.36 -20.32 -7.98
N VAL A 220 -17.26 -20.73 -9.24
CA VAL A 220 -18.23 -20.39 -10.29
C VAL A 220 -19.64 -20.86 -9.92
N ALA A 221 -19.78 -22.10 -9.44
CA ALA A 221 -21.07 -22.63 -9.01
C ALA A 221 -21.66 -21.80 -7.85
N LEU A 222 -20.83 -21.37 -6.90
CA LEU A 222 -21.25 -20.56 -5.76
C LEU A 222 -21.67 -19.15 -6.20
N VAL A 223 -20.93 -18.52 -7.13
CA VAL A 223 -21.33 -17.24 -7.75
C VAL A 223 -22.68 -17.39 -8.45
N LEU A 224 -22.85 -18.40 -9.31
CA LEU A 224 -24.11 -18.67 -10.00
C LEU A 224 -25.26 -18.90 -9.02
N LEU A 225 -25.02 -19.65 -7.93
CA LEU A 225 -25.99 -19.87 -6.88
C LEU A 225 -26.40 -18.57 -6.18
N THR A 226 -25.44 -17.71 -5.82
CA THR A 226 -25.74 -16.41 -5.20
C THR A 226 -26.52 -15.48 -6.14
N VAL A 227 -26.26 -15.54 -7.45
CA VAL A 227 -27.04 -14.80 -8.45
C VAL A 227 -28.45 -15.36 -8.58
N ALA A 228 -28.61 -16.69 -8.55
CA ALA A 228 -29.92 -17.34 -8.59
C ALA A 228 -30.77 -17.03 -7.34
N LEU A 229 -30.14 -16.95 -6.16
CA LEU A 229 -30.80 -16.62 -4.88
C LEU A 229 -31.12 -15.12 -4.70
N ARG A 230 -30.66 -14.26 -5.63
CA ARG A 230 -30.97 -12.83 -5.64
C ARG A 230 -32.31 -12.50 -6.31
N TRP A 231 -33.07 -13.53 -6.68
CA TRP A 231 -34.44 -13.48 -7.21
C TRP A 231 -35.39 -14.18 -6.26
#